data_AF-A0A8J6PIA2-F1
#
_entry.id   AF-A0A8J6PIA2-F1
#
_cell.length_a   1.000
_cell.length_b   1.000
_cell.length_c   1.000
_cell.angle_alpha   90.00
_cell.angle_beta   90.00
_cell.angle_gamma   90.00
#
_symmetry.space_group_name_H-M   'P 1'
#
loop_
_entity.id
_entity.type
_entity.pdbx_description
1 polymer ?
#
loop_
_entity_poly.entity_id
_entity_poly.type
_entity_poly.pdbx_seq_one_letter_code
_entity_poly.pdbx_strand_id
1 'polypeptide(L)' 'MQIIIGAEDETFHASAHQLHDQIAKRYREPARVAIADIEGMGHALAEEPGIEPAPQTVHAAEVDRIATRWFTEHL' A
#
# COMPACT_ATOMS: atom_id res chain seq x y z
N MET A 1 -9.11 5.50 5.90
CA MET A 1 -8.68 4.96 4.60
C MET A 1 -7.19 4.72 4.69
N GLN A 2 -6.72 3.59 4.19
CA GLN A 2 -5.30 3.24 4.18
C GLN A 2 -4.85 3.05 2.72
N ILE A 3 -3.77 3.72 2.34
CA ILE A 3 -2.99 3.46 1.12
C ILE A 3 -1.69 2.78 1.54
N ILE A 4 -1.26 1.75 0.82
CA ILE A 4 0.02 1.07 1.04
C ILE A 4 0.73 1.07 -0.32
N ILE A 5 1.98 1.52 -0.37
CA ILE A 5 2.76 1.65 -1.60
C ILE A 5 4.21 1.23 -1.36
N GLY A 6 4.86 0.73 -2.40
CA GLY A 6 6.30 0.46 -2.36
C GLY A 6 7.09 1.75 -2.48
N ALA A 7 8.05 1.97 -1.59
CA ALA A 7 8.91 3.15 -1.62
C ALA A 7 9.76 3.21 -2.91
N GLU A 8 10.02 2.05 -3.51
CA GLU A 8 10.80 1.90 -4.75
C GLU A 8 9.89 1.70 -5.99
N ASP A 9 8.58 1.89 -5.86
CA ASP A 9 7.67 1.86 -7.02
C ASP A 9 7.80 3.17 -7.84
N GLU A 10 8.72 3.17 -8.81
CA GLU A 10 8.95 4.34 -9.69
C GLU A 10 7.72 4.75 -10.51
N THR A 11 6.77 3.84 -10.73
CA THR A 11 5.59 4.09 -11.59
C THR A 11 4.48 4.77 -10.81
N PHE A 12 4.23 4.31 -9.58
CA PHE A 12 3.04 4.69 -8.83
C PHE A 12 3.32 5.46 -7.54
N HIS A 13 4.55 5.51 -7.02
CA HIS A 13 4.86 6.18 -5.76
C HIS A 13 4.37 7.64 -5.74
N ALA A 14 4.78 8.46 -6.72
CA ALA A 14 4.34 9.85 -6.81
C ALA A 14 2.81 10.01 -6.94
N SER A 15 2.18 9.14 -7.74
CA SER A 15 0.73 9.16 -7.95
C SER A 15 -0.05 8.74 -6.68
N ALA A 16 0.48 7.80 -5.89
CA ALA A 16 -0.11 7.37 -4.63
C ALA A 16 -0.10 8.48 -3.58
N HIS A 17 1.03 9.19 -3.44
CA HIS A 17 1.13 10.37 -2.57
C HIS A 17 0.22 11.51 -3.03
N GLN A 18 0.14 11.75 -4.35
CA GLN A 18 -0.79 12.73 -4.88
C GLN A 18 -2.25 12.34 -4.57
N LEU A 19 -2.61 11.06 -4.74
CA LEU A 19 -3.95 10.55 -4.43
C LEU A 19 -4.27 10.74 -2.94
N HIS A 20 -3.34 10.36 -2.06
CA HIS A 20 -3.44 10.57 -0.62
C HIS A 20 -3.78 12.04 -0.30
N ASP A 21 -3.00 12.99 -0.84
CA ASP A 21 -3.20 14.42 -0.57
C ASP A 21 -4.55 14.94 -1.08
N GLN A 22 -4.99 14.46 -2.25
CA GLN A 22 -6.28 14.87 -2.81
C GLN A 22 -7.47 14.28 -2.04
N ILE A 23 -7.31 13.10 -1.43
CA ILE A 23 -8.36 12.49 -0.61
C ILE A 23 -8.37 13.13 0.78
N ALA A 24 -7.21 13.33 1.41
CA ALA A 24 -7.07 13.95 2.72
C ALA A 24 -7.77 15.33 2.78
N LYS A 25 -7.66 16.14 1.71
CA LYS A 25 -8.36 17.43 1.58
C LYS A 25 -9.89 17.34 1.61
N ARG A 26 -10.47 16.18 1.29
CA ARG A 26 -11.92 15.97 1.25
C ARG A 26 -12.47 15.38 2.56
N TYR A 27 -11.60 14.86 3.42
CA TYR A 27 -12.01 14.31 4.70
C TYR A 27 -12.18 15.43 5.74
N ARG A 28 -13.23 15.32 6.58
CA ARG A 28 -13.42 16.23 7.72
C ARG A 28 -12.24 16.19 8.70
N GLU A 29 -11.65 15.00 8.84
CA GLU A 29 -10.46 14.73 9.64
C GLU A 29 -9.40 14.13 8.71
N PRO A 30 -8.47 14.95 8.18
CA PRO A 30 -7.45 14.48 7.23
C PRO A 30 -6.60 13.31 7.74
N ALA A 31 -6.35 13.26 9.06
CA ALA A 31 -5.60 12.19 9.71
C ALA A 31 -6.25 10.79 9.59
N ARG A 32 -7.52 10.71 9.16
CA ARG A 32 -8.19 9.42 8.86
C ARG A 32 -7.80 8.86 7.50
N VAL A 33 -7.01 9.59 6.71
CA VAL A 33 -6.41 9.13 5.46
C VAL A 33 -4.94 8.90 5.76
N ALA A 34 -4.51 7.64 5.69
CA ALA A 34 -3.13 7.25 5.95
C ALA A 34 -2.51 6.69 4.67
N ILE A 35 -1.21 6.91 4.51
CA ILE A 35 -0.35 6.28 3.51
C ILE A 35 0.84 5.63 4.23
N ALA A 36 1.25 4.47 3.75
CA ALA A 36 2.41 3.74 4.25
C ALA A 36 3.33 3.37 3.08
N ASP A 37 4.57 3.85 3.14
CA ASP A 37 5.65 3.50 2.22
C ASP A 37 6.42 2.29 2.77
N ILE A 38 6.53 1.24 1.96
CA ILE A 38 7.28 0.03 2.33
C ILE A 38 8.66 0.11 1.69
N GLU A 39 9.67 0.34 2.52
CA GLU A 39 11.09 0.37 2.13
C GLU A 39 11.50 -0.97 1.48
N GLY A 40 12.28 -0.91 0.39
CA GLY A 40 12.71 -2.09 -0.37
C GLY A 40 11.65 -2.69 -1.29
N MET A 41 10.39 -2.22 -1.22
CA MET A 41 9.31 -2.75 -2.03
C MET A 41 9.13 -1.92 -3.30
N GLY A 42 9.23 -2.58 -4.46
CA GLY A 42 8.79 -2.03 -5.73
C GLY A 42 7.28 -2.18 -5.94
N HIS A 43 6.86 -2.31 -7.20
CA HIS A 43 5.43 -2.46 -7.52
C HIS A 43 4.83 -3.80 -7.07
N ALA A 44 5.59 -4.88 -7.18
CA ALA A 44 5.06 -6.24 -7.10
C ALA A 44 5.06 -6.81 -5.67
N LEU A 45 3.95 -7.44 -5.28
CA LEU A 45 3.80 -8.20 -4.03
C LEU A 45 4.14 -9.69 -4.20
N ALA A 46 4.36 -10.14 -5.43
CA ALA A 46 4.77 -11.49 -5.75
C ALA A 46 5.76 -11.44 -6.92
N GLU A 47 6.48 -12.52 -7.14
CA GLU A 47 7.24 -12.69 -8.37
C GLU A 47 6.31 -12.69 -9.60
N GLU A 48 6.88 -12.52 -10.79
CA GLU A 48 6.09 -12.53 -12.03
C GLU A 48 5.37 -13.89 -12.20
N PRO A 49 4.03 -13.89 -12.36
CA PRO A 49 3.27 -15.13 -12.42
C PRO A 49 3.53 -15.90 -13.72
N GLY A 50 3.64 -17.22 -13.59
CA GLY A 50 3.73 -18.18 -14.70
C GLY A 50 2.46 -19.02 -14.83
N ILE A 51 2.61 -20.31 -15.13
CA ILE A 51 1.49 -21.27 -15.11
C ILE A 51 1.02 -21.56 -13.68
N GLU A 52 1.97 -21.67 -12.74
CA GLU A 52 1.70 -21.87 -11.33
C GLU A 52 1.65 -20.54 -10.58
N PRO A 53 0.96 -20.46 -9.43
CA PRO A 53 0.97 -19.28 -8.57
C PRO A 53 2.40 -18.86 -8.20
N ALA A 54 2.74 -17.60 -8.43
CA ALA A 54 4.04 -17.07 -8.07
C ALA A 54 4.20 -16.99 -6.55
N PRO A 55 5.43 -17.25 -6.04
CA PRO A 55 5.77 -16.96 -4.66
C PRO A 55 5.52 -15.48 -4.33
N GLN A 56 4.94 -15.23 -3.15
CA GLN A 56 4.83 -13.88 -2.63
C GLN A 56 6.21 -13.37 -2.20
N THR A 57 6.42 -12.05 -2.33
CA THR A 57 7.63 -11.41 -1.82
C THR A 57 7.58 -11.31 -0.29
N VAL A 58 8.74 -11.06 0.33
CA VAL A 58 8.80 -10.81 1.78
C VAL A 58 7.95 -9.61 2.21
N HIS A 59 7.74 -8.64 1.31
CA HIS A 59 6.96 -7.45 1.57
C HIS A 59 5.44 -7.72 1.59
N ALA A 60 4.97 -8.78 0.93
CA ALA A 60 3.55 -9.14 0.94
C ALA A 60 3.03 -9.39 2.36
N ALA A 61 3.83 -10.02 3.22
CA ALA A 61 3.49 -10.23 4.61
C ALA A 61 3.34 -8.92 5.40
N GLU A 62 4.16 -7.91 5.08
CA GLU A 62 4.07 -6.59 5.71
C GLU A 62 2.84 -5.81 5.22
N VAL A 63 2.53 -5.88 3.92
CA VAL A 63 1.29 -5.31 3.37
C VAL A 63 0.06 -5.96 4.00
N ASP A 64 0.05 -7.29 4.12
CA ASP A 64 -1.04 -8.04 4.77
C ASP A 64 -1.22 -7.61 6.23
N ARG A 65 -0.12 -7.48 6.99
CA ARG A 65 -0.15 -7.02 8.38
C ARG A 65 -0.77 -5.63 8.51
N ILE A 66 -0.40 -4.69 7.65
CA ILE A 66 -0.93 -3.31 7.68
C ILE A 66 -2.42 -3.30 7.30
N ALA A 67 -2.80 -4.02 6.24
CA ALA A 67 -4.18 -4.11 5.79
C ALA A 67 -5.08 -4.74 6.86
N THR A 68 -4.65 -5.86 7.45
CA THR A 68 -5.36 -6.57 8.52
C THR A 68 -5.53 -5.71 9.76
N ARG A 69 -4.50 -4.96 10.17
CA ARG A 69 -4.61 -3.99 11.28
C ARG A 69 -5.68 -2.94 10.96
N TRP A 70 -5.65 -2.37 9.75
CA TRP A 70 -6.64 -1.36 9.37
C TRP A 70 -8.06 -1.91 9.43
N PHE A 71 -8.30 -3.11 8.90
CA PHE A 71 -9.61 -3.76 8.98
C PHE A 71 -10.04 -4.01 10.42
N THR A 72 -9.14 -4.50 11.29
CA THR A 72 -9.44 -4.77 12.70
C THR A 72 -9.87 -3.52 13.47
N GLU A 73 -9.33 -2.36 13.10
CA GLU A 73 -9.65 -1.08 13.74
C GLU A 73 -10.94 -0.43 13.20
N HIS A 74 -11.44 -0.86 12.03
CA HIS A 74 -12.47 -0.13 11.28
C HIS A 74 -13.67 -0.98 10.80
N LEU A 75 -13.65 -2.31 10.98
CA LEU A 75 -14.74 -3.25 10.70
C LEU A 75 -15.15 -3.98 11.99
#